data_AF-A0A522VWD3-F1
#
_entry.id   AF-A0A522VWD3-F1
#
_cell.length_a   1.000
_cell.length_b   1.000
_cell.length_c   1.000
_cell.angle_alpha   90.00
_cell.angle_beta   90.00
_cell.angle_gamma   90.00
#
_symmetry.space_group_name_H-M   'P 1'
#
loop_
_entity.id
_entity.type
_entity.pdbx_description
1 polymer ?
#
loop_
_entity_poly.entity_id
_entity_poly.type
_entity_poly.pdbx_seq_one_letter_code
_entity_poly.pdbx_strand_id
1 'polypeptide(L)'
;MTGIGGSLLFALGNLLHPRMLWLMLWPVMGAMFFWGALALVFWGQLVLWLAELIRQWAQYATLIVPWSAGDVALFAAKVLILVLLVPLIQLTALLLLGVFGMPEMVNHVAQRRFPQLERRHGGGFAGSVWNGVVALCGLALLALASLPLWFFPPLWPILPVAI
;
A
#
# COMPACT_ATOMS: atom_id res chain seq x y z
N MET A 1 33.93 -21.52 0.11
CA MET A 1 33.17 -20.61 1.00
C MET A 1 32.97 -19.30 0.24
N THR A 2 31.82 -19.10 -0.41
CA THR A 2 31.55 -17.81 -1.09
C THR A 2 31.32 -16.76 0.00
N GLY A 3 32.21 -15.78 0.10
CA GLY A 3 32.07 -14.69 1.05
C GLY A 3 30.74 -13.95 0.86
N ILE A 4 30.24 -13.32 1.93
CA ILE A 4 28.94 -12.64 1.99
C ILE A 4 28.71 -11.73 0.77
N GLY A 5 29.76 -11.05 0.28
CA GLY A 5 29.69 -10.22 -0.93
C GLY A 5 29.33 -10.98 -2.21
N GLY A 6 29.89 -12.18 -2.41
CA GLY A 6 29.60 -13.01 -3.58
C GLY A 6 28.16 -13.54 -3.58
N SER A 7 27.63 -13.89 -2.40
CA SER A 7 26.22 -14.27 -2.27
C SER A 7 25.26 -13.10 -2.48
N LEU A 8 25.62 -11.88 -2.04
CA LEU A 8 24.81 -10.67 -2.25
C LEU A 8 24.76 -10.27 -3.73
N LEU A 9 25.90 -10.31 -4.42
CA LEU A 9 25.98 -10.06 -5.87
C LEU A 9 25.18 -11.09 -6.68
N PHE A 10 25.23 -12.36 -6.30
CA PHE A 10 24.45 -13.42 -6.95
C PHE A 10 22.94 -13.25 -6.70
N ALA A 11 22.55 -12.82 -5.50
CA ALA A 11 21.15 -12.51 -5.19
C ALA A 11 20.64 -11.29 -5.98
N LEU A 12 21.45 -10.23 -6.09
CA LEU A 12 21.15 -9.05 -6.91
C LEU A 12 21.01 -9.40 -8.40
N GLY A 13 21.89 -10.24 -8.93
CA GLY A 13 21.78 -10.73 -10.31
C GLY A 13 20.51 -11.57 -10.54
N ASN A 14 20.08 -12.34 -9.54
CA ASN A 14 18.83 -13.11 -9.62
C ASN A 14 17.57 -12.24 -9.50
N LEU A 15 17.62 -11.12 -8.75
CA LEU A 15 16.53 -10.13 -8.71
C LEU A 15 16.25 -9.54 -10.09
N LEU A 16 17.28 -9.39 -10.92
CA LEU A 16 17.16 -8.91 -12.31
C LEU A 16 16.65 -9.99 -13.28
N HIS A 17 16.37 -11.21 -12.83
CA HIS A 17 15.81 -12.23 -13.69
C HIS A 17 14.43 -11.77 -14.20
N PRO A 18 14.19 -11.69 -15.52
CA PRO A 18 13.02 -11.00 -16.10
C PRO A 18 11.67 -11.52 -15.59
N ARG A 19 11.60 -12.81 -15.24
CA ARG A 19 10.42 -13.43 -14.62
C ARG A 19 10.13 -12.93 -13.20
N MET A 20 11.16 -12.68 -12.38
CA MET A 20 11.00 -12.14 -11.02
C MET A 20 10.61 -10.66 -11.06
N LEU A 21 11.20 -9.88 -11.97
CA LEU A 21 10.81 -8.49 -12.19
C LEU A 21 9.34 -8.39 -12.63
N TRP A 22 8.88 -9.26 -13.52
CA TRP A 22 7.48 -9.29 -13.95
C TRP A 22 6.51 -9.61 -12.80
N LEU A 23 6.87 -10.56 -11.93
CA LEU A 23 6.08 -10.91 -10.74
C LEU A 23 5.97 -9.76 -9.73
N MET A 24 6.99 -8.91 -9.60
CA MET A 24 6.94 -7.70 -8.75
C MET A 24 6.21 -6.54 -9.42
N LEU A 25 6.34 -6.39 -10.74
CA LEU A 25 5.80 -5.24 -11.46
C LEU A 25 4.30 -5.39 -11.75
N TRP A 26 3.83 -6.61 -12.04
CA TRP A 26 2.42 -6.87 -12.37
C TRP A 26 1.43 -6.41 -11.28
N PRO A 27 1.62 -6.72 -9.98
CA PRO A 27 0.72 -6.28 -8.92
C PRO A 27 0.62 -4.76 -8.80
N VAL A 28 1.76 -4.07 -8.92
CA VAL A 28 1.83 -2.60 -8.86
C VAL A 28 1.17 -1.99 -10.09
N MET A 29 1.44 -2.53 -11.28
CA MET A 29 0.81 -2.06 -12.52
C MET A 29 -0.71 -2.27 -12.50
N GLY A 30 -1.18 -3.42 -12.00
CA GLY A 30 -2.61 -3.70 -11.85
C GLY A 30 -3.29 -2.72 -10.89
N ALA A 31 -2.70 -2.47 -9.72
CA ALA A 31 -3.21 -1.51 -8.76
C ALA A 31 -3.19 -0.07 -9.31
N MET A 32 -2.10 0.33 -9.97
CA MET A 32 -1.93 1.65 -10.56
C MET A 32 -2.93 1.87 -11.71
N PHE A 33 -3.16 0.86 -12.54
CA PHE A 33 -4.14 0.94 -13.62
C PHE A 33 -5.56 1.04 -13.06
N PHE A 34 -5.90 0.23 -12.06
CA PHE A 34 -7.22 0.25 -11.42
C PHE A 34 -7.51 1.62 -10.78
N TRP A 35 -6.63 2.10 -9.90
CA TRP A 35 -6.81 3.38 -9.22
C TRP A 35 -6.63 4.57 -10.15
N GLY A 36 -5.72 4.49 -11.13
CA GLY A 36 -5.52 5.53 -12.14
C GLY A 36 -6.74 5.68 -13.05
N ALA A 37 -7.33 4.58 -13.52
CA ALA A 37 -8.56 4.61 -14.31
C ALA A 37 -9.72 5.18 -13.49
N LEU A 38 -9.86 4.76 -12.23
CA LEU A 38 -10.89 5.29 -11.33
C LEU A 38 -10.70 6.79 -11.08
N ALA A 39 -9.46 7.23 -10.84
CA ALA A 39 -9.13 8.63 -10.67
C ALA A 39 -9.44 9.45 -11.93
N LEU A 40 -9.18 8.94 -13.14
CA LEU A 40 -9.49 9.62 -14.40
C LEU A 40 -11.01 9.77 -14.62
N VAL A 41 -11.78 8.71 -14.38
CA VAL A 41 -13.24 8.72 -14.58
C VAL A 41 -13.94 9.59 -13.54
N PHE A 42 -13.54 9.47 -12.27
CA PHE A 42 -14.21 10.13 -11.15
C PHE A 42 -13.51 11.42 -10.69
N TRP A 43 -12.49 11.91 -11.40
CA TRP A 43 -11.66 13.05 -10.98
C TRP A 43 -12.49 14.24 -10.53
N GLY A 44 -13.38 14.73 -11.40
CA GLY A 44 -14.20 15.90 -11.13
C GLY A 44 -15.12 15.70 -9.92
N GLN A 45 -15.79 14.55 -9.86
CA GLN A 45 -16.68 14.19 -8.75
C GLN A 45 -15.92 14.14 -7.41
N LEU A 46 -14.75 13.50 -7.40
CA LEU A 46 -13.91 13.35 -6.20
C LEU A 46 -13.38 14.68 -5.71
N VAL A 47 -12.88 15.53 -6.62
CA VAL A 47 -12.35 16.86 -6.28
C VAL A 47 -13.45 17.73 -5.69
N LEU A 48 -14.64 17.75 -6.30
CA LEU A 48 -15.76 18.54 -5.79
C LEU A 48 -16.26 18.03 -4.44
N TRP A 49 -16.39 16.72 -4.28
CA TRP A 49 -16.82 16.10 -3.03
C TRP A 49 -15.83 16.38 -1.89
N LEU A 50 -14.53 16.22 -2.12
CA LEU A 50 -13.49 16.53 -1.13
C LEU A 50 -13.38 18.02 -0.85
N ALA A 51 -13.49 18.88 -1.86
CA ALA A 51 -13.46 20.32 -1.67
C ALA A 51 -14.65 20.78 -0.81
N GLU A 52 -15.83 20.21 -1.01
CA GLU A 52 -17.00 20.51 -0.18
C GLU A 52 -16.81 20.02 1.26
N LEU A 53 -16.25 18.83 1.45
CA LEU A 53 -15.90 18.33 2.77
C LEU A 53 -14.93 19.28 3.48
N ILE A 54 -13.86 19.70 2.80
CA ILE A 54 -12.88 20.66 3.32
C ILE A 54 -13.55 21.99 3.67
N ARG A 55 -14.48 22.48 2.84
CA ARG A 55 -15.23 23.71 3.11
C ARG A 55 -16.10 23.60 4.35
N GLN A 56 -16.81 22.47 4.53
CA GLN A 56 -17.63 22.23 5.73
C GLN A 56 -16.77 22.24 6.99
N TRP A 57 -15.64 21.52 6.99
CA TRP A 57 -14.69 21.54 8.11
C TRP A 57 -14.08 22.92 8.35
N ALA A 58 -13.76 23.66 7.28
CA ALA A 58 -13.24 25.01 7.38
C ALA A 58 -14.27 25.99 7.96
N GLN A 59 -15.57 25.83 7.67
CA GLN A 59 -16.62 26.66 8.25
C GLN A 59 -16.70 26.54 9.78
N TYR A 60 -16.44 25.35 10.34
CA TYR A 60 -16.31 25.16 11.78
C TYR A 60 -15.06 25.83 12.37
N ALA A 61 -14.01 26.04 11.56
CA ALA A 61 -12.77 26.69 11.97
C ALA A 61 -12.76 28.22 11.72
N THR A 62 -13.63 28.75 10.86
CA THR A 62 -13.66 30.18 10.48
C THR A 62 -14.42 31.07 11.46
N LEU A 63 -13.95 31.12 12.72
CA LEU A 63 -14.13 32.31 13.54
C LEU A 63 -13.05 33.38 13.27
N ILE A 64 -12.02 33.08 12.45
CA ILE A 64 -10.76 33.86 12.50
C ILE A 64 -10.29 34.43 11.14
N VAL A 65 -10.72 33.96 9.95
CA VAL A 65 -10.09 34.42 8.69
C VAL A 65 -11.06 34.55 7.49
N PRO A 66 -11.16 35.73 6.83
CA PRO A 66 -11.94 35.93 5.60
C PRO A 66 -11.03 35.70 4.38
N TRP A 67 -10.78 34.45 4.02
CA TRP A 67 -10.13 34.13 2.73
C TRP A 67 -11.18 33.58 1.75
N SER A 68 -10.91 33.73 0.45
CA SER A 68 -11.71 33.11 -0.63
C SER A 68 -11.58 31.59 -0.54
N ALA A 69 -12.33 30.98 0.37
CA ALA A 69 -12.22 29.58 0.78
C ALA A 69 -12.47 28.58 -0.38
N GLY A 70 -13.11 29.03 -1.47
CA GLY A 70 -13.43 28.18 -2.62
C GLY A 70 -12.20 27.65 -3.35
N ASP A 71 -11.30 28.54 -3.78
CA ASP A 71 -10.16 28.16 -4.61
C ASP A 71 -9.09 27.37 -3.82
N VAL A 72 -8.90 27.73 -2.55
CA VAL A 72 -7.96 27.03 -1.65
C VAL A 72 -8.46 25.62 -1.35
N ALA A 73 -9.75 25.43 -1.08
CA ALA A 73 -10.32 24.11 -0.83
C ALA A 73 -10.24 23.20 -2.08
N LEU A 74 -10.49 23.76 -3.27
CA LEU A 74 -10.35 23.02 -4.53
C LEU A 74 -8.90 22.60 -4.79
N PHE A 75 -7.94 23.49 -4.53
CA PHE A 75 -6.52 23.16 -4.67
C PHE A 75 -6.09 22.11 -3.64
N ALA A 76 -6.47 22.29 -2.37
CA ALA A 76 -6.19 21.34 -1.30
C ALA A 76 -6.79 19.96 -1.59
N ALA A 77 -8.02 19.89 -2.11
CA ALA A 77 -8.67 18.64 -2.49
C ALA A 77 -7.86 17.89 -3.57
N LYS A 78 -7.39 18.58 -4.61
CA LYS A 78 -6.55 17.97 -5.67
C LYS A 78 -5.26 17.38 -5.10
N VAL A 79 -4.57 18.14 -4.26
CA VAL A 79 -3.31 17.69 -3.62
C VAL A 79 -3.58 16.49 -2.73
N LEU A 80 -4.65 16.54 -1.92
CA LEU A 80 -5.01 15.46 -1.01
C LEU A 80 -5.34 14.16 -1.75
N ILE A 81 -6.07 14.24 -2.88
CA ILE A 81 -6.34 13.07 -3.72
C ILE A 81 -5.04 12.45 -4.24
N LEU A 82 -4.10 13.26 -4.74
CA LEU A 82 -2.81 12.76 -5.25
C LEU A 82 -2.00 12.08 -4.16
N VAL A 83 -1.93 12.70 -2.97
CA VAL A 83 -1.20 12.14 -1.82
C VAL A 83 -1.86 10.84 -1.35
N LEU A 84 -3.19 10.76 -1.33
CA LEU A 84 -3.94 9.59 -0.88
C LEU A 84 -3.91 8.44 -1.90
N LEU A 85 -3.73 8.74 -3.19
CA LEU A 85 -3.64 7.73 -4.25
C LEU A 85 -2.43 6.81 -4.05
N VAL A 86 -1.29 7.37 -3.63
CA VAL A 86 -0.04 6.62 -3.42
C VAL A 86 -0.18 5.47 -2.41
N PRO A 87 -0.61 5.70 -1.14
CA PRO A 87 -0.79 4.63 -0.18
C PRO A 87 -1.91 3.66 -0.60
N LEU A 88 -2.96 4.12 -1.27
CA LEU A 88 -4.03 3.25 -1.79
C LEU A 88 -3.50 2.25 -2.82
N ILE A 89 -2.72 2.74 -3.79
CA ILE A 89 -2.06 1.89 -4.79
C ILE A 89 -1.12 0.92 -4.08
N GLN A 90 -0.32 1.38 -3.13
CA GLN A 90 0.62 0.54 -2.39
C GLN A 90 -0.09 -0.57 -1.61
N LEU A 91 -1.13 -0.25 -0.84
CA LEU A 91 -1.92 -1.23 -0.08
C LEU A 91 -2.58 -2.25 -1.00
N THR A 92 -3.14 -1.80 -2.12
CA THR A 92 -3.79 -2.68 -3.10
C THR A 92 -2.76 -3.58 -3.80
N ALA A 93 -1.58 -3.03 -4.15
CA ALA A 93 -0.48 -3.80 -4.72
C ALA A 93 0.04 -4.86 -3.74
N LEU A 94 0.17 -4.52 -2.46
CA LEU A 94 0.55 -5.46 -1.40
C LEU A 94 -0.49 -6.56 -1.21
N LEU A 95 -1.79 -6.24 -1.27
CA LEU A 95 -2.86 -7.23 -1.26
C LEU A 95 -2.80 -8.15 -2.48
N LEU A 96 -2.66 -7.59 -3.69
CA LEU A 96 -2.51 -8.37 -4.91
C LEU A 96 -1.27 -9.27 -4.84
N LEU A 97 -0.16 -8.76 -4.32
CA LEU A 97 1.07 -9.54 -4.11
C LEU A 97 0.88 -10.64 -3.06
N GLY A 98 0.17 -10.38 -1.97
CA GLY A 98 -0.13 -11.37 -0.94
C GLY A 98 -1.04 -12.49 -1.46
N VAL A 99 -2.05 -12.13 -2.24
CA VAL A 99 -3.05 -13.07 -2.79
C VAL A 99 -2.49 -13.86 -3.98
N PHE A 100 -1.79 -13.21 -4.91
CA PHE A 100 -1.32 -13.84 -6.15
C PHE A 100 0.19 -14.12 -6.16
N GLY A 101 1.00 -13.26 -5.55
CA GLY A 101 2.46 -13.33 -5.62
C GLY A 101 3.07 -14.44 -4.75
N MET A 102 2.62 -14.58 -3.49
CA MET A 102 3.12 -15.63 -2.59
C MET A 102 2.93 -17.06 -3.12
N PRO A 103 1.74 -17.47 -3.61
CA PRO A 103 1.57 -18.83 -4.14
C PRO A 103 2.40 -19.09 -5.42
N GLU A 104 2.51 -18.12 -6.33
CA GLU A 104 3.32 -18.25 -7.55
C GLU A 104 4.83 -18.31 -7.24
N MET A 105 5.30 -17.50 -6.29
CA MET A 105 6.71 -17.50 -5.88
C MET A 105 7.09 -18.83 -5.20
N VAL A 106 6.21 -19.36 -4.34
CA VAL A 106 6.40 -20.67 -3.70
C VAL A 106 6.38 -21.79 -4.75
N ASN A 107 5.47 -21.76 -5.72
CA ASN A 107 5.42 -22.74 -6.80
C ASN A 107 6.67 -22.71 -7.68
N HIS A 108 7.16 -21.51 -8.01
CA HIS A 108 8.35 -21.34 -8.84
C HIS A 108 9.62 -21.86 -8.14
N VAL A 109 9.77 -21.58 -6.84
CA VAL A 109 10.94 -22.05 -6.05
C VAL A 109 10.86 -23.55 -5.78
N ALA A 110 9.67 -24.08 -5.46
CA ALA A 110 9.46 -25.51 -5.21
C ALA A 110 9.84 -26.36 -6.45
N GLN A 111 9.42 -25.95 -7.65
CA GLN A 111 9.74 -26.68 -8.88
C GLN A 111 11.22 -26.63 -9.27
N ARG A 112 11.91 -25.50 -9.03
CA ARG A 112 13.29 -25.30 -9.50
C ARG A 112 14.37 -25.78 -8.53
N ARG A 113 14.13 -25.69 -7.22
CA ARG A 113 15.16 -25.93 -6.18
C ARG A 113 14.85 -27.14 -5.30
N PHE A 114 13.59 -27.55 -5.19
CA PHE A 114 13.16 -28.63 -4.28
C PHE A 114 12.15 -29.60 -4.91
N PRO A 115 12.45 -30.21 -6.07
CA PRO A 115 11.51 -31.07 -6.79
C PRO A 115 11.13 -32.37 -6.05
N GLN A 116 11.88 -32.74 -5.02
CA GLN A 116 11.66 -33.97 -4.23
C GLN A 116 10.78 -33.74 -2.98
N LEU A 117 10.37 -32.50 -2.67
CA LEU A 117 9.55 -32.20 -1.49
C LEU A 117 8.06 -32.34 -1.79
N GLU A 118 7.37 -33.14 -0.98
CA GLU A 118 5.94 -33.38 -1.07
C GLU A 118 5.15 -32.12 -0.70
N ARG A 119 4.22 -31.69 -1.57
CA ARG A 119 3.42 -30.49 -1.35
C ARG A 119 2.44 -30.73 -0.20
N ARG A 120 2.73 -30.25 1.00
CA ARG A 120 1.70 -30.09 2.04
C ARG A 120 0.74 -28.98 1.59
N HIS A 121 -0.52 -29.34 1.35
CA HIS A 121 -1.60 -28.50 0.82
C HIS A 121 -2.03 -27.31 1.72
N GLY A 122 -1.17 -26.81 2.61
CA GLY A 122 -1.51 -25.82 3.64
C GLY A 122 -1.56 -24.35 3.18
N GLY A 123 -1.26 -24.06 1.92
CA GLY A 123 -1.17 -22.69 1.38
C GLY A 123 -2.08 -22.46 0.17
N GLY A 124 -3.38 -22.76 0.29
CA GLY A 124 -4.35 -22.53 -0.77
C GLY A 124 -4.66 -21.04 -0.97
N PHE A 125 -5.17 -20.67 -2.15
CA PHE A 125 -5.57 -19.30 -2.50
C PHE A 125 -6.50 -18.66 -1.44
N ALA A 126 -7.47 -19.42 -0.93
CA ALA A 126 -8.37 -18.97 0.13
C ALA A 126 -7.65 -18.66 1.46
N GLY A 127 -6.61 -19.41 1.80
CA GLY A 127 -5.78 -19.17 2.98
C GLY A 127 -4.93 -17.91 2.85
N SER A 128 -4.38 -17.65 1.65
CA SER A 128 -3.65 -16.41 1.35
C SER A 128 -4.55 -15.17 1.37
N VAL A 129 -5.77 -15.27 0.83
CA VAL A 129 -6.77 -14.20 0.91
C VAL A 129 -7.15 -13.92 2.37
N TRP A 130 -7.45 -14.95 3.15
CA TRP A 130 -7.79 -14.80 4.57
C TRP A 130 -6.64 -14.16 5.36
N ASN A 131 -5.40 -14.64 5.16
CA ASN A 131 -4.23 -14.06 5.80
C ASN A 131 -4.02 -12.60 5.40
N GLY A 132 -4.23 -12.26 4.11
CA GLY A 132 -4.17 -10.88 3.64
C GLY A 132 -5.20 -9.98 4.30
N VAL A 133 -6.45 -10.44 4.42
CA VAL A 133 -7.53 -9.71 5.10
C VAL A 133 -7.21 -9.52 6.58
N VAL A 134 -6.79 -10.58 7.29
CA VAL A 134 -6.43 -10.49 8.71
C VAL A 134 -5.27 -9.53 8.92
N ALA A 135 -4.23 -9.58 8.08
CA ALA A 135 -3.10 -8.66 8.15
C ALA A 135 -3.53 -7.21 7.88
N LEU A 136 -4.42 -6.97 6.91
CA LEU A 136 -4.93 -5.63 6.61
C LEU A 136 -5.76 -5.06 7.77
N CYS A 137 -6.63 -5.89 8.35
CA CYS A 137 -7.43 -5.52 9.52
C CYS A 137 -6.54 -5.24 10.73
N GLY A 138 -5.52 -6.07 10.97
CA GLY A 138 -4.53 -5.86 12.04
C GLY A 138 -3.75 -4.57 11.85
N LEU A 139 -3.28 -4.28 10.64
CA LEU A 139 -2.61 -3.03 10.30
C LEU A 139 -3.53 -1.83 10.53
N ALA A 140 -4.78 -1.90 10.09
CA ALA A 140 -5.74 -0.82 10.28
C ALA A 140 -6.02 -0.57 11.77
N LEU A 141 -6.16 -1.62 12.56
CA LEU A 141 -6.33 -1.53 14.03
C LEU A 141 -5.10 -0.90 14.70
N LEU A 142 -3.89 -1.34 14.36
CA LEU A 142 -2.66 -0.77 14.90
C LEU A 142 -2.48 0.70 14.47
N ALA A 143 -2.80 1.02 13.22
CA ALA A 143 -2.77 2.39 12.72
C ALA A 143 -3.74 3.28 13.52
N LEU A 144 -4.99 2.84 13.71
CA LEU A 144 -5.98 3.56 14.53
C LEU A 144 -5.53 3.71 15.99
N ALA A 145 -4.97 2.66 16.58
CA ALA A 145 -4.44 2.68 17.95
C ALA A 145 -3.23 3.63 18.08
N SER A 146 -2.47 3.84 17.00
CA SER A 146 -1.32 4.75 16.98
C SER A 146 -1.73 6.22 16.84
N LEU A 147 -2.90 6.53 16.26
CA LEU A 147 -3.34 7.93 16.01
C LEU A 147 -3.31 8.84 17.26
N PRO A 148 -3.76 8.40 18.45
CA PRO A 148 -3.67 9.22 19.66
C PRO A 148 -2.22 9.54 20.06
N LEU A 149 -1.29 8.61 19.86
CA LEU A 149 0.13 8.80 20.18
C LEU A 149 0.80 9.80 19.23
N TRP A 150 0.38 9.87 17.96
CA TRP A 150 0.86 10.88 17.01
C TRP A 150 0.46 12.30 17.40
N PHE A 151 -0.67 12.48 18.08
CA PHE A 151 -1.21 13.79 18.45
C PHE A 151 -0.45 14.46 19.61
N PHE A 152 0.33 13.69 20.37
CA PHE A 152 1.14 14.18 21.48
C PHE A 152 2.62 14.29 21.06
N PRO A 153 3.16 15.51 20.88
CA PRO A 153 4.55 15.75 20.43
C PRO A 153 5.67 15.02 21.18
N PRO A 154 5.55 14.67 22.49
CA PRO A 154 6.58 13.88 23.17
C PRO A 154 6.60 12.40 22.82
N LEU A 155 5.50 11.84 22.30
CA LEU A 155 5.30 10.39 22.14
C LEU A 155 5.69 9.86 20.75
N TRP A 156 5.90 10.73 19.77
CA TRP A 156 6.28 10.37 18.40
C TRP A 156 7.53 9.48 18.25
N PRO A 157 8.62 9.56 19.06
CA PRO A 157 9.83 8.76 18.83
C PRO A 157 9.70 7.35 19.43
N ILE A 158 8.67 7.10 20.26
CA ILE A 158 8.44 5.81 20.92
C ILE A 158 7.68 4.86 19.98
N LEU A 159 6.90 5.42 19.05
CA LEU A 159 6.10 4.68 18.09
C LEU A 159 6.88 3.65 17.23
N PRO A 160 8.07 3.95 16.68
CA PRO A 160 8.82 3.00 15.86
C PRO A 160 9.35 1.79 16.64
N VAL A 161 9.39 1.86 17.98
CA VAL A 161 9.83 0.77 18.85
C VAL A 161 8.64 -0.09 19.31
N ALA A 162 7.44 0.49 19.31
CA ALA A 162 6.21 -0.16 19.78
C ALA A 162 5.42 -0.89 18.69
N ILE A 163 5.74 -0.66 17.40
CA ILE A 163 5.13 -1.26 16.21
C ILE A 163 6.13 -2.24 15.59
#